data_AF-A0A819X1S4-F1
#
_entry.id   AF-A0A819X1S4-F1
#
_cell.length_a   1.000
_cell.length_b   1.000
_cell.length_c   1.000
_cell.angle_alpha   90.00
_cell.angle_beta   90.00
_cell.angle_gamma   90.00
#
_symmetry.space_group_name_H-M   'P 1'
#
loop_
_entity.id
_entity.type
_entity.pdbx_description
1 polymer ?
#
loop_
_entity_poly.entity_id
_entity_poly.type
_entity_poly.pdbx_seq_one_letter_code
_entity_poly.pdbx_strand_id
1 'polypeptide(L)'
;MLSNFFGNDHFQKSFQQVQKSIVNNKDDTNQLLSEKELKLIRFISYLTYMQTTTTTNITWNGWEKNYDGPQLDLGSIRYTLAHIGYTAAALAYRTPNYRELAIKILKDSIERMLNIKVWGYIDHYWKNVHTFPDPVCDENIMYSGHLLQLLTLYESLSGDFTYDIDGFDFIWDKDNDRITKIHYNTTKLAYAIYYQMNEESSAGVSCEPE
;
A
#
# COMPACT_ATOMS: atom_id res chain seq x y z
N MET A 1 37.65 46.68 11.65
CA MET A 1 37.06 46.25 12.93
C MET A 1 35.96 45.24 12.59
N LEU A 2 36.30 43.96 12.36
CA LEU A 2 35.41 42.77 12.24
C LEU A 2 36.24 41.55 11.76
N SER A 3 37.38 41.27 12.39
CA SER A 3 38.24 40.11 12.06
C SER A 3 38.32 39.05 13.17
N ASN A 4 37.50 39.14 14.21
CA ASN A 4 37.60 38.28 15.40
C ASN A 4 36.25 37.70 15.84
N PHE A 5 35.59 36.88 15.01
CA PHE A 5 34.34 36.21 15.41
C PHE A 5 34.26 34.70 15.18
N PHE A 6 35.37 34.04 14.84
CA PHE A 6 35.41 32.57 14.74
C PHE A 6 36.66 31.98 15.39
N GLY A 7 36.85 32.27 16.67
CA GLY A 7 37.78 31.55 17.53
C GLY A 7 37.03 30.54 18.39
N ASN A 8 36.44 29.50 17.78
CA ASN A 8 35.74 28.48 18.56
C ASN A 8 36.18 27.09 18.10
N ASP A 9 37.19 26.54 18.80
CA ASP A 9 37.69 25.17 18.65
C ASP A 9 36.56 24.12 18.68
N HIS A 10 35.45 24.43 19.36
CA HIS A 10 34.26 23.60 19.38
C HIS A 10 33.59 23.45 18.01
N PHE A 11 33.60 24.49 17.19
CA PHE A 11 32.97 24.48 15.86
C PHE A 11 33.83 23.75 14.83
N GLN A 12 35.16 23.89 14.91
CA GLN A 12 36.07 23.09 14.08
C GLN A 12 36.07 21.61 14.48
N LYS A 13 36.00 21.31 15.78
CA LYS A 13 35.87 19.92 16.27
C LYS A 13 34.54 19.29 15.87
N SER A 14 33.42 20.02 15.93
CA SER A 14 32.13 19.50 15.48
C SER A 14 32.11 19.29 13.96
N PHE A 15 32.69 20.18 13.17
CA PHE A 15 32.80 20.00 11.72
C PHE A 15 33.70 18.81 11.34
N GLN A 16 34.82 18.63 12.03
CA GLN A 16 35.69 17.46 11.85
C GLN A 16 35.04 16.16 12.33
N GLN A 17 34.21 16.22 13.38
CA GLN A 17 33.45 15.06 13.88
C GLN A 17 32.32 14.68 12.92
N VAL A 18 31.65 15.66 12.32
CA VAL A 18 30.68 15.46 11.24
C VAL A 18 31.38 14.92 9.99
N GLN A 19 32.52 15.49 9.56
CA GLN A 19 33.30 14.93 8.45
C GLN A 19 33.81 13.51 8.72
N LYS A 20 34.29 13.21 9.94
CA LYS A 20 34.66 11.84 10.33
C LYS A 20 33.46 10.91 10.35
N SER A 21 32.28 11.37 10.76
CA SER A 21 31.05 10.58 10.68
C SER A 21 30.63 10.31 9.23
N ILE A 22 30.80 11.28 8.33
CA ILE A 22 30.52 11.12 6.90
C ILE A 22 31.53 10.20 6.22
N VAL A 23 32.81 10.24 6.63
CA VAL A 23 33.87 9.39 6.07
C VAL A 23 33.85 7.96 6.65
N ASN A 24 33.41 7.78 7.90
CA ASN A 24 33.24 6.46 8.51
C ASN A 24 31.90 5.79 8.15
N ASN A 25 30.93 6.55 7.64
CA ASN A 25 29.66 6.04 7.14
C ASN A 25 29.72 5.80 5.63
N LYS A 26 30.84 5.21 5.18
CA LYS A 26 30.95 4.65 3.84
C LYS A 26 30.20 3.31 3.83
N ASP A 27 29.08 3.33 3.11
CA ASP A 27 28.33 2.18 2.56
C ASP A 27 27.33 1.42 3.46
N ASP A 28 26.30 2.10 3.99
CA ASP A 28 25.04 1.40 4.33
C ASP A 28 23.93 1.59 3.27
N THR A 29 24.01 2.63 2.43
CA THR A 29 23.05 2.85 1.34
C THR A 29 23.40 2.12 0.04
N ASN A 30 24.62 1.58 -0.06
CA ASN A 30 25.11 0.79 -1.20
C ASN A 30 25.11 -0.72 -0.93
N GLN A 31 24.57 -1.17 0.21
CA GLN A 31 24.56 -2.58 0.52
C GLN A 31 23.55 -3.29 -0.40
N LEU A 32 24.11 -3.98 -1.40
CA LEU A 32 23.40 -4.93 -2.25
C LEU A 32 22.49 -5.80 -1.36
N LEU A 33 21.31 -6.15 -1.89
CA LEU A 33 20.38 -7.00 -1.17
C LEU A 33 21.07 -8.30 -0.78
N SER A 34 20.90 -8.69 0.48
CA SER A 34 21.37 -9.96 1.00
C SER A 34 20.67 -11.12 0.28
N GLU A 35 21.31 -12.30 0.29
CA GLU A 35 20.72 -13.53 -0.24
C GLU A 35 19.35 -13.86 0.38
N LYS A 36 19.16 -13.53 1.66
CA LYS A 36 17.88 -13.71 2.34
C LYS A 36 16.80 -12.80 1.74
N GLU A 37 17.12 -11.52 1.54
CA GLU A 37 16.21 -10.55 0.94
C GLU A 37 15.85 -10.95 -0.50
N LEU A 38 16.84 -11.36 -1.30
CA LEU A 38 16.59 -11.86 -2.66
C LEU A 38 15.64 -13.07 -2.68
N LYS A 39 15.80 -14.02 -1.75
CA LYS A 39 14.90 -15.17 -1.62
C LYS A 39 13.49 -14.75 -1.20
N LEU A 40 13.36 -13.81 -0.27
CA LEU A 40 12.05 -13.28 0.14
C LEU A 40 11.35 -12.56 -1.00
N ILE A 41 12.08 -11.76 -1.77
CA ILE A 41 11.53 -11.05 -2.92
C ILE A 41 11.08 -12.03 -4.00
N ARG A 42 11.86 -13.09 -4.28
CA ARG A 42 11.45 -14.16 -5.19
C ARG A 42 10.17 -14.85 -4.72
N PHE A 43 10.06 -15.13 -3.43
CA PHE A 43 8.84 -15.71 -2.85
C PHE A 43 7.63 -14.78 -2.99
N ILE A 44 7.79 -13.48 -2.70
CA ILE A 44 6.73 -12.47 -2.89
C ILE A 44 6.34 -12.35 -4.37
N SER A 45 7.32 -12.37 -5.26
CA SER A 45 7.09 -12.31 -6.71
C SER A 45 6.32 -13.53 -7.20
N TYR A 46 6.65 -14.71 -6.66
CA TYR A 46 5.91 -15.95 -6.87
C TYR A 46 4.46 -15.80 -6.41
N LEU A 47 4.21 -15.35 -5.17
CA LEU A 47 2.85 -15.20 -4.64
C LEU A 47 1.98 -14.19 -5.39
N THR A 48 2.61 -13.20 -6.03
CA THR A 48 1.92 -12.09 -6.70
C THR A 48 1.86 -12.32 -8.22
N TYR A 49 2.67 -11.59 -8.98
CA TYR A 49 2.50 -11.46 -10.43
C TYR A 49 3.00 -12.67 -11.23
N MET A 50 3.88 -13.52 -10.69
CA MET A 50 4.44 -14.66 -11.44
C MET A 50 3.43 -15.81 -11.63
N GLN A 51 2.40 -15.86 -10.79
CA GLN A 51 1.32 -16.83 -10.92
C GLN A 51 0.12 -16.29 -11.71
N THR A 52 -0.04 -14.96 -11.75
CA THR A 52 -1.12 -14.28 -12.47
C THR A 52 -0.88 -14.36 -13.98
N THR A 53 -1.75 -15.09 -14.69
CA THR A 53 -1.66 -15.27 -16.15
C THR A 53 -2.36 -14.15 -16.92
N THR A 54 -3.39 -13.53 -16.34
CA THR A 54 -4.14 -12.39 -16.87
C THR A 54 -4.77 -11.59 -15.72
N THR A 55 -5.08 -10.31 -15.94
CA THR A 55 -5.76 -9.44 -14.96
C THR A 55 -7.14 -9.98 -14.53
N THR A 56 -7.81 -10.75 -15.39
CA THR A 56 -9.13 -11.32 -15.13
C THR A 56 -9.09 -12.70 -14.48
N ASN A 57 -7.92 -13.36 -14.42
CA ASN A 57 -7.76 -14.69 -13.84
C ASN A 57 -6.63 -14.70 -12.81
N ILE A 58 -6.87 -13.99 -11.71
CA ILE A 58 -5.97 -13.93 -10.55
C ILE A 58 -6.03 -15.27 -9.82
N THR A 59 -4.89 -15.97 -9.78
CA THR A 59 -4.75 -17.23 -9.05
C THR A 59 -4.44 -16.97 -7.57
N TRP A 60 -5.00 -17.77 -6.66
CA TRP A 60 -4.83 -17.61 -5.21
C TRP A 60 -3.97 -18.71 -4.56
N ASN A 61 -3.21 -19.48 -5.35
CA ASN A 61 -2.38 -20.55 -4.78
C ASN A 61 -1.33 -19.97 -3.83
N GLY A 62 -1.18 -20.59 -2.66
CA GLY A 62 -0.32 -20.09 -1.58
C GLY A 62 -0.97 -19.02 -0.68
N TRP A 63 -2.20 -18.60 -0.98
CA TRP A 63 -3.00 -17.69 -0.13
C TRP A 63 -4.11 -18.41 0.66
N GLU A 64 -4.31 -19.70 0.38
CA GLU A 64 -5.44 -20.56 0.78
C GLU A 64 -5.92 -20.37 2.22
N LYS A 65 -5.00 -20.36 3.20
CA LYS A 65 -5.37 -20.32 4.63
C LYS A 65 -6.02 -18.99 5.06
N ASN A 66 -5.61 -17.88 4.45
CA ASN A 66 -6.12 -16.54 4.78
C ASN A 66 -7.15 -16.06 3.76
N TYR A 67 -7.40 -16.84 2.71
CA TYR A 67 -8.24 -16.49 1.58
C TYR A 67 -9.69 -16.97 1.75
N ASP A 68 -9.91 -18.20 2.24
CA ASP A 68 -11.26 -18.76 2.46
C ASP A 68 -11.89 -18.33 3.81
N GLY A 69 -11.14 -17.56 4.60
CA GLY A 69 -11.59 -17.04 5.89
C GLY A 69 -12.49 -15.82 5.77
N PRO A 70 -13.23 -15.46 6.84
CA PRO A 70 -14.25 -14.41 6.83
C PRO A 70 -13.72 -12.97 6.65
N GLN A 71 -12.39 -12.78 6.55
CA GLN A 71 -11.73 -11.48 6.46
C GLN A 71 -12.11 -10.49 7.58
N LEU A 72 -12.36 -10.94 8.80
CA LEU A 72 -12.79 -10.06 9.91
C LEU A 72 -11.66 -9.68 10.88
N ASP A 73 -10.55 -10.42 10.88
CA ASP A 73 -9.47 -10.25 11.86
C ASP A 73 -8.20 -9.63 11.25
N LEU A 74 -7.19 -9.42 12.09
CA LEU A 74 -5.87 -8.93 11.67
C LEU A 74 -5.08 -9.93 10.80
N GLY A 75 -5.54 -11.18 10.70
CA GLY A 75 -4.99 -12.21 9.80
C GLY A 75 -5.53 -12.15 8.37
N SER A 76 -6.49 -11.25 8.11
CA SER A 76 -7.11 -11.05 6.81
C SER A 76 -6.09 -10.75 5.70
N ILE A 77 -6.41 -11.20 4.49
CA ILE A 77 -5.51 -11.09 3.34
C ILE A 77 -5.23 -9.64 2.93
N ARG A 78 -6.17 -8.71 3.19
CA ARG A 78 -5.99 -7.26 2.94
C ARG A 78 -4.72 -6.71 3.59
N TYR A 79 -4.42 -7.15 4.81
CA TYR A 79 -3.23 -6.72 5.52
C TYR A 79 -1.99 -7.32 4.90
N THR A 80 -2.01 -8.61 4.56
CA THR A 80 -0.86 -9.27 3.95
C THR A 80 -0.51 -8.64 2.60
N LEU A 81 -1.52 -8.32 1.78
CA LEU A 81 -1.37 -7.62 0.49
C LEU A 81 -0.79 -6.21 0.69
N ALA A 82 -1.32 -5.44 1.65
CA ALA A 82 -0.81 -4.11 1.98
C ALA A 82 0.68 -4.15 2.37
N HIS A 83 1.06 -5.04 3.29
CA HIS A 83 2.45 -5.17 3.74
C HIS A 83 3.39 -5.64 2.62
N ILE A 84 2.93 -6.51 1.71
CA ILE A 84 3.69 -6.90 0.52
C ILE A 84 3.94 -5.71 -0.39
N GLY A 85 2.93 -4.88 -0.65
CA GLY A 85 3.10 -3.67 -1.45
C GLY A 85 4.03 -2.66 -0.79
N TYR A 86 3.95 -2.47 0.52
CA TYR A 86 4.88 -1.62 1.26
C TYR A 86 6.32 -2.13 1.18
N THR A 87 6.49 -3.45 1.28
CA THR A 87 7.79 -4.10 1.09
C THR A 87 8.34 -3.87 -0.31
N ALA A 88 7.48 -3.94 -1.34
CA ALA A 88 7.87 -3.66 -2.71
C ALA A 88 8.30 -2.20 -2.90
N ALA A 89 7.61 -1.24 -2.27
CA ALA A 89 8.02 0.16 -2.31
C ALA A 89 9.38 0.39 -1.63
N ALA A 90 9.60 -0.21 -0.46
CA ALA A 90 10.89 -0.16 0.23
C ALA A 90 12.02 -0.80 -0.61
N LEU A 91 11.72 -1.90 -1.31
CA LEU A 91 12.63 -2.52 -2.25
C LEU A 91 13.00 -1.56 -3.39
N ALA A 92 12.01 -0.92 -4.02
CA ALA A 92 12.25 0.03 -5.12
C ALA A 92 13.17 1.18 -4.71
N TYR A 93 13.08 1.63 -3.45
CA TYR A 93 13.95 2.65 -2.90
C TYR A 93 15.41 2.18 -2.78
N ARG A 94 15.63 0.92 -2.37
CA ARG A 94 16.98 0.32 -2.26
C ARG A 94 17.56 -0.14 -3.58
N THR A 95 16.72 -0.42 -4.58
CA THR A 95 17.15 -0.84 -5.91
C THR A 95 16.56 0.07 -7.00
N PRO A 96 16.97 1.35 -7.05
CA PRO A 96 16.35 2.35 -7.93
C PRO A 96 16.45 1.97 -9.42
N ASN A 97 17.50 1.25 -9.82
CA ASN A 97 17.71 0.77 -11.19
C ASN A 97 16.89 -0.49 -11.55
N TYR A 98 16.20 -1.12 -10.60
CA TYR A 98 15.44 -2.37 -10.78
C TYR A 98 14.02 -2.28 -10.22
N ARG A 99 13.37 -1.12 -10.37
CA ARG A 99 12.04 -0.84 -9.83
C ARG A 99 10.88 -1.58 -10.51
N GLU A 100 11.07 -2.09 -11.73
CA GLU A 100 10.03 -2.83 -12.45
C GLU A 100 9.47 -4.01 -11.67
N LEU A 101 10.31 -4.69 -10.90
CA LEU A 101 9.89 -5.80 -10.07
C LEU A 101 8.90 -5.35 -8.98
N ALA A 102 9.25 -4.27 -8.28
CA ALA A 102 8.40 -3.68 -7.26
C ALA A 102 7.08 -3.17 -7.84
N ILE A 103 7.11 -2.54 -9.02
CA ILE A 103 5.93 -2.06 -9.73
C ILE A 103 4.98 -3.22 -10.05
N LYS A 104 5.50 -4.36 -10.52
CA LYS A 104 4.67 -5.55 -10.80
C LYS A 104 4.03 -6.14 -9.54
N ILE A 105 4.79 -6.20 -8.43
CA ILE A 105 4.28 -6.66 -7.14
C ILE A 105 3.17 -5.72 -6.63
N LEU A 106 3.40 -4.41 -6.69
CA LEU A 106 2.40 -3.40 -6.29
C LEU A 106 1.13 -3.51 -7.12
N LYS A 107 1.26 -3.58 -8.45
CA LYS A 107 0.12 -3.71 -9.35
C LYS A 107 -0.73 -4.94 -9.02
N ASP A 108 -0.10 -6.11 -8.94
CA ASP A 108 -0.82 -7.34 -8.61
C ASP A 108 -1.45 -7.31 -7.20
N SER A 109 -0.80 -6.65 -6.24
CA SER A 109 -1.35 -6.43 -4.90
C SER A 109 -2.60 -5.55 -4.94
N ILE A 110 -2.61 -4.48 -5.75
CA ILE A 110 -3.77 -3.60 -5.96
C ILE A 110 -4.92 -4.39 -6.61
N GLU A 111 -4.64 -5.08 -7.72
CA GLU A 111 -5.66 -5.90 -8.42
C GLU A 111 -6.30 -6.95 -7.50
N ARG A 112 -5.50 -7.55 -6.61
CA ARG A 112 -6.00 -8.46 -5.57
C ARG A 112 -6.83 -7.74 -4.51
N MET A 113 -6.40 -6.57 -4.05
CA MET A 113 -7.15 -5.76 -3.08
C MET A 113 -8.53 -5.35 -3.60
N LEU A 114 -8.66 -5.11 -4.91
CA LEU A 114 -9.92 -4.78 -5.58
C LEU A 114 -10.85 -5.99 -5.78
N ASN A 115 -10.34 -7.21 -5.62
CA ASN A 115 -11.14 -8.42 -5.78
C ASN A 115 -12.16 -8.55 -4.63
N ILE A 116 -13.40 -8.90 -4.98
CA ILE A 116 -14.52 -9.07 -4.02
C ILE A 116 -14.19 -10.03 -2.87
N LYS A 117 -13.26 -10.97 -3.06
CA LYS A 117 -12.87 -11.90 -1.99
C LYS A 117 -12.10 -11.23 -0.85
N VAL A 118 -11.51 -10.05 -1.09
CA VAL A 118 -10.73 -9.31 -0.09
C VAL A 118 -11.61 -8.36 0.71
N TRP A 119 -12.54 -7.68 0.05
CA TRP A 119 -13.37 -6.63 0.67
C TRP A 119 -14.83 -7.04 0.86
N GLY A 120 -15.27 -8.16 0.30
CA GLY A 120 -16.66 -8.62 0.34
C GLY A 120 -17.18 -9.03 1.71
N TYR A 121 -16.37 -8.88 2.76
CA TYR A 121 -16.79 -8.97 4.17
C TYR A 121 -17.63 -7.77 4.61
N ILE A 122 -17.76 -6.74 3.77
CA ILE A 122 -18.55 -5.55 4.11
C ILE A 122 -20.04 -5.86 4.38
N ASP A 123 -20.57 -6.99 3.89
CA ASP A 123 -21.92 -7.44 4.25
C ASP A 123 -22.04 -7.95 5.69
N HIS A 124 -20.92 -8.19 6.37
CA HIS A 124 -20.92 -8.49 7.79
C HIS A 124 -21.19 -7.24 8.64
N TYR A 125 -20.59 -6.10 8.27
CA TYR A 125 -20.64 -4.87 9.06
C TYR A 125 -21.63 -3.83 8.52
N TRP A 126 -21.65 -3.57 7.21
CA TRP A 126 -22.36 -2.43 6.59
C TRP A 126 -23.58 -2.83 5.74
N LYS A 127 -24.06 -4.07 5.82
CA LYS A 127 -25.20 -4.55 5.00
C LYS A 127 -26.47 -3.71 5.11
N ASN A 128 -26.69 -3.07 6.25
CA ASN A 128 -27.89 -2.27 6.51
C ASN A 128 -27.68 -0.75 6.29
N VAL A 129 -26.48 -0.33 5.85
CA VAL A 129 -26.18 1.07 5.57
C VAL A 129 -26.68 1.43 4.16
N HIS A 130 -27.15 2.66 4.00
CA HIS A 130 -27.78 3.14 2.76
C HIS A 130 -26.83 3.16 1.53
N THR A 131 -25.53 3.18 1.76
CA THR A 131 -24.44 3.21 0.77
C THR A 131 -23.98 1.81 0.35
N PHE A 132 -24.46 0.76 1.02
CA PHE A 132 -24.12 -0.61 0.67
C PHE A 132 -24.43 -0.91 -0.81
N PRO A 133 -23.53 -1.56 -1.58
CA PRO A 133 -22.32 -2.27 -1.14
C PRO A 133 -21.00 -1.50 -1.37
N ASP A 134 -20.95 -0.19 -1.11
CA ASP A 134 -19.71 0.58 -1.23
C ASP A 134 -18.72 0.24 -0.09
N PRO A 135 -17.52 -0.29 -0.38
CA PRO A 135 -16.56 -0.69 0.65
C PRO A 135 -15.76 0.47 1.24
N VAL A 136 -15.87 1.69 0.70
CA VAL A 136 -15.02 2.83 1.10
C VAL A 136 -15.80 4.10 1.44
N CYS A 137 -17.10 4.15 1.14
CA CYS A 137 -17.94 5.31 1.43
C CYS A 137 -18.10 5.57 2.93
N ASP A 138 -18.23 4.53 3.74
CA ASP A 138 -18.44 4.62 5.18
C ASP A 138 -17.40 3.77 5.93
N GLU A 139 -16.65 4.42 6.81
CA GLU A 139 -15.66 3.85 7.71
C GLU A 139 -14.62 2.98 6.97
N ASN A 140 -14.36 1.77 7.49
CA ASN A 140 -13.51 0.76 6.88
C ASN A 140 -12.09 1.25 6.55
N ILE A 141 -11.54 2.13 7.41
CA ILE A 141 -10.26 2.80 7.17
C ILE A 141 -9.09 1.82 6.97
N MET A 142 -9.17 0.66 7.62
CA MET A 142 -8.13 -0.36 7.50
C MET A 142 -8.07 -0.92 6.08
N TYR A 143 -9.18 -0.99 5.36
CA TYR A 143 -9.17 -1.37 3.94
C TYR A 143 -8.89 -0.17 3.04
N SER A 144 -9.69 0.89 3.17
CA SER A 144 -9.63 2.05 2.27
C SER A 144 -8.28 2.79 2.37
N GLY A 145 -7.73 2.93 3.57
CA GLY A 145 -6.43 3.53 3.82
C GLY A 145 -5.27 2.69 3.27
N HIS A 146 -5.31 1.36 3.42
CA HIS A 146 -4.32 0.47 2.82
C HIS A 146 -4.38 0.49 1.29
N LEU A 147 -5.58 0.48 0.71
CA LEU A 147 -5.76 0.58 -0.74
C LEU A 147 -5.22 1.91 -1.27
N LEU A 148 -5.58 3.03 -0.64
CA LEU A 148 -5.08 4.35 -1.04
C LEU A 148 -3.55 4.42 -0.97
N GLN A 149 -2.95 3.89 0.09
CA GLN A 149 -1.50 3.87 0.25
C GLN A 149 -0.83 3.04 -0.86
N LEU A 150 -1.41 1.90 -1.24
CA LEU A 150 -0.89 1.09 -2.35
C LEU A 150 -0.98 1.81 -3.70
N LEU A 151 -2.12 2.41 -3.99
CA LEU A 151 -2.35 3.18 -5.23
C LEU A 151 -1.33 4.32 -5.37
N THR A 152 -1.20 5.15 -4.33
CA THR A 152 -0.26 6.28 -4.33
C THR A 152 1.21 5.85 -4.42
N LEU A 153 1.59 4.73 -3.79
CA LEU A 153 2.92 4.15 -3.94
C LEU A 153 3.17 3.63 -5.37
N TYR A 154 2.17 2.98 -5.98
CA TYR A 154 2.27 2.51 -7.36
C TYR A 154 2.47 3.67 -8.32
N GLU A 155 1.62 4.69 -8.26
CA GLU A 155 1.68 5.87 -9.13
C GLU A 155 3.01 6.61 -8.97
N SER A 156 3.46 6.80 -7.72
CA SER A 156 4.74 7.47 -7.41
C SER A 156 5.95 6.72 -7.96
N LEU A 157 5.97 5.39 -7.88
CA LEU A 157 7.12 4.58 -8.30
C LEU A 157 7.14 4.28 -9.79
N SER A 158 5.98 4.13 -10.41
CA SER A 158 5.84 3.76 -11.82
C SER A 158 5.71 4.96 -12.75
N GLY A 159 5.17 6.09 -12.27
CA GLY A 159 4.70 7.18 -13.11
C GLY A 159 3.46 6.83 -13.94
N ASP A 160 2.83 5.69 -13.66
CA ASP A 160 1.60 5.23 -14.29
C ASP A 160 0.40 5.67 -13.44
N PHE A 161 -0.38 6.61 -13.97
CA PHE A 161 -1.56 7.20 -13.33
C PHE A 161 -2.87 6.58 -13.82
N THR A 162 -2.85 5.36 -14.40
CA THR A 162 -4.06 4.69 -14.91
C THR A 162 -5.17 4.61 -13.84
N TYR A 163 -4.84 4.32 -12.57
CA TYR A 163 -5.84 4.24 -11.50
C TYR A 163 -6.43 5.59 -11.09
N ASP A 164 -5.76 6.72 -11.36
CA ASP A 164 -6.31 8.05 -11.12
C ASP A 164 -7.09 8.58 -12.34
N ILE A 165 -6.58 8.30 -13.55
CA ILE A 165 -7.16 8.77 -14.82
C ILE A 165 -8.37 7.92 -15.23
N ASP A 166 -8.18 6.61 -15.37
CA ASP A 166 -9.22 5.69 -15.84
C ASP A 166 -10.04 5.13 -14.67
N GLY A 167 -9.46 5.10 -13.47
CA GLY A 167 -10.11 4.57 -12.29
C GLY A 167 -10.13 3.05 -12.20
N PHE A 168 -10.96 2.55 -11.28
CA PHE A 168 -11.19 1.13 -11.01
C PHE A 168 -12.60 0.93 -10.46
N ASP A 169 -13.09 -0.31 -10.58
CA ASP A 169 -14.44 -0.67 -10.14
C ASP A 169 -14.38 -1.64 -8.96
N PHE A 170 -15.13 -1.34 -7.90
CA PHE A 170 -15.58 -2.37 -6.95
C PHE A 170 -16.78 -3.08 -7.55
N ILE A 171 -16.62 -4.38 -7.79
CA ILE A 171 -17.67 -5.23 -8.35
C ILE A 171 -18.28 -6.08 -7.24
N TRP A 172 -19.51 -5.75 -6.85
CA TRP A 172 -20.32 -6.57 -5.95
C TRP A 172 -21.18 -7.54 -6.75
N ASP A 173 -20.91 -8.84 -6.62
CA ASP A 173 -21.59 -9.92 -7.35
C ASP A 173 -22.19 -11.00 -6.42
N LYS A 174 -22.32 -10.72 -5.12
CA LYS A 174 -22.86 -11.65 -4.12
C LYS A 174 -24.40 -11.66 -4.06
N ASP A 175 -25.06 -10.70 -4.69
CA ASP A 175 -26.52 -10.68 -4.81
C ASP A 175 -26.91 -11.57 -5.98
N ASN A 176 -27.60 -12.68 -5.71
CA ASN A 176 -28.08 -13.67 -6.70
C ASN A 176 -28.60 -13.01 -8.00
N ASP A 177 -27.73 -12.89 -9.00
CA ASP A 177 -27.91 -12.31 -10.36
C ASP A 177 -27.84 -10.77 -10.53
N ARG A 178 -27.51 -9.97 -9.49
CA ARG A 178 -27.29 -8.52 -9.64
C ARG A 178 -25.83 -8.14 -9.39
N ILE A 179 -25.15 -7.71 -10.46
CA ILE A 179 -23.82 -7.10 -10.36
C ILE A 179 -23.97 -5.60 -10.11
N THR A 180 -23.47 -5.11 -8.97
CA THR A 180 -23.36 -3.68 -8.67
C THR A 180 -21.91 -3.25 -8.90
N LYS A 181 -21.70 -2.21 -9.70
CA LYS A 181 -20.38 -1.62 -9.95
C LYS A 181 -20.28 -0.25 -9.31
N ILE A 182 -19.22 -0.02 -8.56
CA ILE A 182 -18.97 1.23 -7.85
C ILE A 182 -17.61 1.75 -8.30
N HIS A 183 -17.65 2.84 -9.06
CA HIS A 183 -16.47 3.37 -9.73
C HIS A 183 -15.73 4.38 -8.85
N TYR A 184 -14.42 4.20 -8.73
CA TYR A 184 -13.50 5.07 -8.02
C TYR A 184 -12.26 5.37 -8.86
N ASN A 185 -11.57 6.44 -8.52
CA ASN A 185 -10.20 6.66 -8.90
C ASN A 185 -9.39 7.04 -7.65
N THR A 186 -8.06 7.08 -7.77
CA THR A 186 -7.17 7.37 -6.63
C THR A 186 -7.56 8.67 -5.91
N THR A 187 -7.79 9.74 -6.65
CA THR A 187 -8.21 11.04 -6.09
C THR A 187 -9.57 10.97 -5.39
N LYS A 188 -10.57 10.31 -5.98
CA LYS A 188 -11.91 10.17 -5.37
C LYS A 188 -11.86 9.34 -4.10
N LEU A 189 -11.02 8.31 -4.04
CA LEU A 189 -10.80 7.53 -2.82
C LEU A 189 -10.16 8.39 -1.73
N ALA A 190 -9.14 9.18 -2.06
CA ALA A 190 -8.53 10.12 -1.13
C ALA A 190 -9.54 11.13 -0.58
N TYR A 191 -10.40 11.67 -1.45
CA TYR A 191 -11.47 12.57 -1.03
C TYR A 191 -12.49 11.88 -0.12
N ALA A 192 -12.90 10.64 -0.42
CA ALA A 192 -13.84 9.91 0.42
C ALA A 192 -13.31 9.75 1.86
N ILE A 193 -12.03 9.40 2.02
CA ILE A 193 -11.38 9.31 3.34
C ILE A 193 -11.30 10.69 3.99
N TYR A 194 -10.88 11.72 3.24
CA TYR A 194 -10.79 13.09 3.76
C TYR A 194 -12.14 13.63 4.26
N TYR A 195 -13.23 13.37 3.53
CA TYR A 195 -14.57 13.78 3.95
C TYR A 195 -14.96 13.12 5.27
N GLN A 196 -14.72 11.81 5.41
CA GLN A 196 -15.00 11.10 6.66
C GLN A 196 -14.18 11.68 7.83
N MET A 197 -12.88 11.96 7.62
CA MET A 197 -12.04 12.60 8.64
C MET A 197 -12.55 13.97 9.10
N ASN A 198 -13.22 14.73 8.21
CA ASN A 198 -13.76 16.04 8.53
C ASN A 198 -15.11 15.99 9.24
N GLU A 199 -15.95 15.01 8.90
CA GLU A 199 -17.26 14.81 9.52
C GLU A 199 -17.12 14.17 10.91
N GLU A 200 -16.10 13.34 11.11
CA GLU A 200 -15.85 12.66 12.37
C GLU A 200 -15.27 13.56 13.45
N SER A 201 -15.87 13.52 14.64
CA SER A 201 -15.44 14.31 15.79
C SER A 201 -14.03 13.95 16.31
N SER A 202 -13.55 12.76 15.95
CA SER A 202 -12.27 12.20 16.38
C SER A 202 -11.09 12.59 15.48
N ALA A 203 -11.34 13.33 14.39
CA ALA A 203 -10.35 13.65 13.34
C ALA A 203 -9.70 12.43 12.66
N GLY A 204 -10.36 11.28 12.75
CA GLY A 204 -9.97 10.02 12.11
C GLY A 204 -11.12 9.40 11.34
N VAL A 205 -10.95 8.16 10.91
CA VAL A 205 -12.02 7.33 10.31
C VAL A 205 -12.06 6.02 11.07
N SER A 206 -13.25 5.55 11.42
CA SER A 206 -13.42 4.29 12.17
C SER A 206 -13.08 3.06 11.34
N CYS A 207 -12.71 1.96 12.01
CA CYS A 207 -12.41 0.68 11.38
C CYS A 207 -13.69 -0.09 11.06
N GLU A 208 -14.53 -0.27 12.08
CA GLU A 208 -15.83 -0.94 12.03
C GLU A 208 -16.89 -0.02 12.65
N PRO A 209 -18.19 -0.23 12.35
CA PRO A 209 -19.28 0.48 13.02
C PRO A 209 -19.26 0.25 14.53
N GLU A 210 -19.62 1.27 15.30
CA GLU A 210 -19.86 1.18 16.75
C GLU A 210 -21.16 0.44 17.12
#